data_AF-A0A850TTD4-F1
#
_entry.id   AF-A0A850TTD4-F1
#
_cell.length_a   1.000
_cell.length_b   1.000
_cell.length_c   1.000
_cell.angle_alpha   90.00
_cell.angle_beta   90.00
_cell.angle_gamma   90.00
#
_symmetry.space_group_name_H-M   'P 1'
#
loop_
_entity.id
_entity.type
_entity.pdbx_description
1 polymer ?
#
loop_
_entity_poly.entity_id
_entity_poly.type
_entity_poly.pdbx_seq_one_letter_code
_entity_poly.pdbx_strand_id
1 'polypeptide(L)'
;QVTLWLKKIYGNEPIPQYEVNARTVDILHDLAEFNEARDRDVSLLIEYMKQKEAEYEAEANYLAGLLTESLDLSESSLSKEGIRYLNVLVDTAMTLEMKDTSLASCFCAIDDLTSELYAAESENREIKLESSKIKEKLTAVLMLEKKL
;
A
#
# COMPACT_ATOMS: atom_id res chain seq x y z
N GLN A 1 -4.66 -7.96 -29.75
CA GLN A 1 -4.26 -7.84 -28.33
C GLN A 1 -3.84 -9.19 -27.76
N VAL A 2 -4.72 -10.20 -27.75
CA VAL A 2 -4.45 -11.57 -27.24
C VAL A 2 -3.18 -12.23 -27.81
N THR A 3 -2.96 -12.20 -29.12
CA THR A 3 -1.78 -12.85 -29.73
C THR A 3 -0.45 -12.21 -29.31
N LEU A 4 -0.44 -10.89 -29.04
CA LEU A 4 0.76 -10.21 -28.55
C LEU A 4 1.02 -10.57 -27.08
N TRP A 5 -0.03 -10.62 -26.27
CA TRP A 5 0.05 -11.07 -24.88
C TRP A 5 0.57 -12.52 -24.80
N LEU A 6 0.05 -13.45 -25.61
CA LEU A 6 0.56 -14.82 -25.66
C LEU A 6 2.04 -14.89 -26.06
N LYS A 7 2.48 -14.09 -27.05
CA LYS A 7 3.91 -14.00 -27.41
C LYS A 7 4.76 -13.48 -26.25
N LYS A 8 4.26 -12.52 -25.47
CA LYS A 8 4.93 -12.02 -24.27
C LYS A 8 5.08 -13.12 -23.20
N ILE A 9 4.01 -13.88 -22.94
CA ILE A 9 4.00 -14.94 -21.91
C ILE A 9 4.91 -16.11 -22.28
N TYR A 10 4.87 -16.57 -23.53
CA TYR A 10 5.69 -17.71 -23.98
C TYR A 10 7.12 -17.29 -24.38
N GLY A 11 7.37 -16.00 -24.62
CA GLY A 11 8.70 -15.48 -24.97
C GLY A 11 9.23 -16.12 -26.26
N ASN A 12 10.27 -16.95 -26.12
CA ASN A 12 10.89 -17.66 -27.24
C ASN A 12 10.26 -19.04 -27.50
N GLU A 13 9.39 -19.52 -26.61
CA GLU A 13 8.71 -20.80 -26.78
C GLU A 13 7.55 -20.70 -27.78
N PRO A 14 7.26 -21.77 -28.53
CA PRO A 14 6.14 -21.78 -29.44
C PRO A 14 4.82 -21.74 -28.67
N ILE A 15 3.91 -20.86 -29.09
CA ILE A 15 2.55 -20.80 -28.56
C ILE A 15 1.81 -22.09 -28.94
N PRO A 16 1.21 -22.83 -27.98
CA PRO A 16 0.41 -24.01 -28.27
C PRO A 16 -0.72 -23.71 -29.24
N GLN A 17 -1.02 -24.67 -30.11
CA GLN A 17 -2.15 -24.56 -31.03
C GLN A 17 -3.47 -24.57 -30.24
N TYR A 18 -4.40 -23.69 -30.59
CA TYR A 18 -5.72 -23.61 -29.97
C TYR A 18 -6.78 -23.25 -31.02
N GLU A 19 -8.04 -23.60 -30.72
CA GLU A 19 -9.15 -23.26 -31.61
C GLU A 19 -9.45 -21.76 -31.54
N VAL A 20 -9.30 -21.07 -32.66
CA VAL A 20 -9.59 -19.64 -32.78
C VAL A 20 -11.08 -19.46 -33.10
N ASN A 21 -11.90 -19.35 -32.05
CA ASN A 21 -13.30 -18.94 -32.14
C ASN A 21 -13.58 -17.78 -31.16
N ALA A 22 -14.75 -17.14 -31.30
CA ALA A 22 -15.11 -15.97 -30.49
C ALA A 22 -14.98 -16.24 -28.98
N ARG A 23 -15.51 -17.38 -28.51
CA ARG A 23 -15.45 -17.78 -27.10
C ARG A 23 -14.01 -17.92 -26.60
N THR A 24 -13.13 -18.57 -27.36
CA THR A 24 -11.73 -18.76 -26.96
C THR A 24 -10.99 -17.43 -26.92
N VAL A 25 -11.26 -16.54 -27.87
CA VAL A 25 -10.63 -15.22 -27.91
C VAL A 25 -11.08 -14.37 -26.72
N ASP A 26 -12.36 -14.40 -26.35
CA ASP A 26 -12.90 -13.67 -25.19
C ASP A 26 -12.26 -14.16 -23.88
N ILE A 27 -12.19 -15.48 -23.66
CA ILE A 27 -11.56 -16.05 -22.46
C ILE A 27 -10.09 -15.63 -22.34
N LEU A 28 -9.36 -15.67 -23.46
CA LEU A 28 -7.95 -15.27 -23.48
C LEU A 28 -7.75 -13.77 -23.30
N HIS A 29 -8.72 -12.96 -23.74
CA HIS A 29 -8.72 -11.53 -23.52
C HIS A 29 -8.88 -11.21 -22.04
N ASP A 30 -9.89 -11.79 -21.38
CA ASP A 30 -10.13 -11.61 -19.94
C ASP A 30 -8.93 -12.07 -19.11
N LEU A 31 -8.31 -13.19 -19.50
CA LEU A 31 -7.10 -13.68 -18.85
C LEU A 31 -5.92 -12.73 -19.03
N ALA A 32 -5.77 -12.13 -20.21
CA ALA A 32 -4.73 -11.16 -20.49
C ALA A 32 -4.90 -9.90 -19.63
N GLU A 33 -6.11 -9.35 -19.55
CA GLU A 33 -6.40 -8.17 -18.71
C GLU A 33 -6.13 -8.45 -17.23
N PHE A 34 -6.60 -9.59 -16.73
CA PHE A 34 -6.37 -10.00 -15.35
C PHE A 34 -4.88 -10.18 -15.04
N ASN A 35 -4.14 -10.82 -15.96
CA ASN A 35 -2.71 -11.04 -15.83
C ASN A 35 -1.94 -9.71 -15.83
N GLU A 36 -2.26 -8.80 -16.75
CA GLU A 36 -1.63 -7.48 -16.82
C GLU A 36 -1.93 -6.61 -15.59
N ALA A 37 -3.15 -6.69 -15.04
CA ALA A 37 -3.48 -6.02 -13.77
C ALA A 37 -2.63 -6.56 -12.62
N ARG A 38 -2.59 -7.89 -12.47
CA ARG A 38 -1.82 -8.54 -11.40
C ARG A 38 -0.31 -8.31 -11.53
N ASP A 39 0.22 -8.33 -12.75
CA ASP A 39 1.64 -8.06 -13.01
C ASP A 39 2.02 -6.63 -12.59
N ARG A 40 1.12 -5.65 -12.82
CA ARG A 40 1.32 -4.27 -12.34
C ARG A 40 1.33 -4.21 -10.82
N ASP A 41 0.38 -4.85 -10.15
CA ASP A 41 0.31 -4.86 -8.68
C ASP A 41 1.55 -5.50 -8.05
N VAL A 42 2.01 -6.63 -8.61
CA VAL A 42 3.24 -7.30 -8.16
C VAL A 42 4.46 -6.41 -8.40
N SER A 43 4.53 -5.73 -9.55
CA SER A 43 5.64 -4.82 -9.84
C SER A 43 5.67 -3.64 -8.85
N LEU A 44 4.52 -3.06 -8.53
CA LEU A 44 4.41 -2.00 -7.52
C LEU A 44 4.84 -2.49 -6.13
N LEU A 45 4.44 -3.71 -5.74
CA LEU A 45 4.87 -4.31 -4.48
C LEU A 45 6.38 -4.52 -4.43
N ILE A 46 7.00 -4.97 -5.53
CA ILE A 46 8.46 -5.15 -5.61
C ILE A 46 9.17 -3.81 -5.45
N GLU A 47 8.74 -2.77 -6.16
CA GLU A 47 9.37 -1.44 -6.04
C GLU A 47 9.19 -0.86 -4.64
N TYR A 48 8.02 -1.01 -4.03
CA TYR A 48 7.79 -0.64 -2.64
C TYR A 48 8.74 -1.37 -1.68
N MET A 49 8.92 -2.69 -1.84
CA MET A 49 9.81 -3.47 -0.97
C MET A 49 11.27 -3.05 -1.12
N LYS A 50 11.73 -2.74 -2.34
CA LYS A 50 13.08 -2.21 -2.58
C LYS A 50 13.29 -0.85 -1.91
N GLN A 51 12.31 0.04 -2.00
CA GLN A 51 12.38 1.33 -1.32
C GLN A 51 12.48 1.12 0.20
N LYS A 52 11.65 0.24 0.75
CA LYS A 52 11.62 -0.07 2.18
C LYS A 52 12.94 -0.69 2.67
N GLU A 53 13.55 -1.55 1.86
CA GLU A 53 14.89 -2.08 2.12
C GLU A 53 15.94 -0.96 2.21
N ALA A 54 15.94 -0.03 1.25
CA ALA A 54 16.86 1.10 1.25
C ALA A 54 16.66 2.04 2.46
N GLU A 55 15.40 2.27 2.87
CA GLU A 55 15.08 3.04 4.07
C GLU A 55 15.62 2.36 5.34
N TYR A 56 15.46 1.04 5.46
CA TYR A 56 16.02 0.28 6.59
C TYR A 56 17.53 0.25 6.61
N GLU A 57 18.18 0.13 5.45
CA GLU A 57 19.63 0.18 5.34
C GLU A 57 20.16 1.56 5.76
N ALA A 58 19.52 2.64 5.32
CA ALA A 58 19.88 3.99 5.72
C ALA A 58 19.72 4.22 7.23
N GLU A 59 18.61 3.77 7.82
CA GLU A 59 18.37 3.87 9.26
C GLU A 59 19.38 3.02 10.06
N ALA A 60 19.69 1.80 9.60
CA ALA A 60 20.68 0.95 10.24
C ALA A 60 22.07 1.60 10.24
N ASN A 61 22.48 2.19 9.12
CA ASN A 61 23.74 2.91 9.00
C ASN A 61 23.77 4.16 9.89
N TYR A 62 22.66 4.92 9.93
CA TYR A 62 22.52 6.07 10.82
C TYR A 62 22.67 5.68 12.29
N LEU A 63 21.94 4.66 12.74
CA LEU A 63 22.00 4.18 14.12
C LEU A 63 23.38 3.62 14.48
N ALA A 64 24.02 2.88 13.56
CA ALA A 64 25.37 2.40 13.75
C ALA A 64 26.36 3.57 13.94
N GLY A 65 26.30 4.59 13.08
CA GLY A 65 27.13 5.79 13.19
C GLY A 65 26.85 6.58 14.47
N LEU A 66 25.60 6.72 14.88
CA LEU A 66 25.24 7.37 16.15
C LEU A 66 25.87 6.65 17.35
N LEU A 67 25.77 5.31 17.39
CA LEU A 67 26.34 4.50 18.46
C LEU A 67 27.87 4.61 18.51
N THR A 68 28.55 4.49 17.37
CA THR A 68 30.02 4.47 17.32
C THR A 68 30.63 5.86 17.40
N GLU A 69 30.13 6.82 16.64
CA GLU A 69 30.76 8.15 16.51
C GLU A 69 30.33 9.12 17.61
N SER A 70 29.06 9.07 18.03
CA SER A 70 28.53 10.03 19.02
C SER A 70 28.60 9.50 20.45
N LEU A 71 28.46 8.19 20.65
CA LEU A 71 28.37 7.59 21.97
C LEU A 71 29.59 6.72 22.34
N ASP A 72 30.50 6.46 21.41
CA ASP A 72 31.66 5.55 21.58
C ASP A 72 31.25 4.14 22.07
N LEU A 73 30.04 3.74 21.67
CA LEU A 73 29.48 2.42 21.95
C LEU A 73 29.81 1.50 20.78
N SER A 74 30.87 0.72 20.96
CA SER A 74 31.28 -0.35 20.05
C SER A 74 31.27 -1.68 20.80
N GLU A 75 31.25 -2.80 20.07
CA GLU A 75 31.32 -4.13 20.68
C GLU A 75 32.58 -4.29 21.54
N SER A 76 33.67 -3.61 21.16
CA SER A 76 34.92 -3.57 21.93
C SER A 76 34.89 -2.68 23.17
N SER A 77 33.97 -1.71 23.28
CA SER A 77 33.89 -0.83 24.46
C SER A 77 33.06 -1.41 25.60
N LEU A 78 32.39 -2.54 25.36
CA LEU A 78 31.58 -3.24 26.37
C LEU A 78 32.35 -4.40 27.02
N SER A 79 32.10 -4.63 28.31
CA SER A 79 32.52 -5.85 28.99
C SER A 79 31.71 -7.06 28.49
N LYS A 80 32.20 -8.28 28.78
CA LYS A 80 31.48 -9.52 28.47
C LYS A 80 30.07 -9.54 29.08
N GLU A 81 29.94 -9.06 30.31
CA GLU A 81 28.67 -8.91 31.00
C GLU A 81 27.77 -7.88 30.32
N GLY A 82 28.33 -6.76 29.85
CA GLY A 82 27.61 -5.73 29.09
C GLY A 82 27.02 -6.29 27.80
N ILE A 83 27.83 -6.99 27.00
CA ILE A 83 27.39 -7.67 25.78
C ILE A 83 26.27 -8.68 26.10
N ARG A 84 26.41 -9.46 27.18
CA ARG A 84 25.38 -10.43 27.61
C ARG A 84 24.06 -9.74 27.93
N TYR A 85 24.06 -8.63 28.67
CA TYR A 85 22.82 -7.90 28.97
C TYR A 85 22.18 -7.30 27.72
N LEU A 86 23.00 -6.81 26.79
CA LEU A 86 22.52 -6.25 25.52
C LEU A 86 21.86 -7.33 24.65
N ASN A 87 22.44 -8.52 24.59
CA ASN A 87 21.84 -9.66 23.90
C ASN A 87 20.50 -10.08 24.53
N VAL A 88 20.42 -10.16 25.87
CA VAL A 88 19.14 -10.44 26.56
C VAL A 88 18.08 -9.39 26.23
N LEU A 89 18.47 -8.11 26.14
CA LEU A 89 17.55 -7.03 25.76
C LEU A 89 17.06 -7.19 24.31
N VAL A 90 17.97 -7.48 23.37
CA VAL A 90 17.64 -7.75 21.96
C VAL A 90 16.69 -8.95 21.86
N ASP A 91 17.01 -10.07 22.51
CA ASP A 91 16.17 -11.28 22.52
C ASP A 91 14.79 -11.00 23.11
N THR A 92 14.71 -10.22 24.18
CA THR A 92 13.44 -9.82 24.80
C THR A 92 12.62 -8.95 23.84
N ALA A 93 13.25 -7.96 23.18
CA ALA A 93 12.58 -7.10 22.22
C ALA A 93 12.08 -7.89 21.00
N MET A 94 12.84 -8.87 20.51
CA MET A 94 12.44 -9.79 19.45
C MET A 94 11.28 -10.69 19.89
N THR A 95 11.34 -11.25 21.10
CA THR A 95 10.28 -12.10 21.66
C THR A 95 8.97 -11.33 21.87
N LEU A 96 9.08 -10.05 22.24
CA LEU A 96 7.94 -9.14 22.38
C LEU A 96 7.48 -8.54 21.05
N GLU A 97 8.12 -8.91 19.93
CA GLU A 97 7.79 -8.41 18.58
C GLU A 97 7.77 -6.87 18.51
N MET A 98 8.56 -6.19 19.34
CA MET A 98 8.57 -4.71 19.41
C MET A 98 8.98 -4.04 18.09
N LYS A 99 9.60 -4.79 17.17
CA LYS A 99 10.01 -4.37 15.83
C LYS A 99 9.20 -5.03 14.71
N ASP A 100 8.00 -5.55 14.97
CA ASP A 100 7.11 -5.90 13.87
C ASP A 100 6.66 -4.60 13.16
N THR A 101 7.49 -4.18 12.22
CA THR A 101 7.27 -2.96 11.45
C THR A 101 6.16 -3.16 10.44
N SER A 102 5.80 -4.42 10.12
CA SER A 102 4.62 -4.70 9.30
C SER A 102 3.35 -4.42 10.10
N LEU A 103 3.30 -4.82 11.37
CA LEU A 103 2.19 -4.57 12.27
C LEU A 103 2.08 -3.10 12.66
N ALA A 104 3.19 -2.45 13.03
CA ALA A 104 3.20 -1.01 13.35
C ALA A 104 2.77 -0.16 12.15
N SER A 105 3.27 -0.47 10.94
CA SER A 105 2.84 0.20 9.71
C SER A 105 1.37 -0.06 9.38
N CYS A 106 0.86 -1.27 9.66
CA CYS A 106 -0.56 -1.60 9.48
C CYS A 106 -1.44 -0.75 10.41
N PHE A 107 -1.08 -0.60 11.69
CA PHE A 107 -1.84 0.24 12.61
C PHE A 107 -1.85 1.72 12.21
N CYS A 108 -0.71 2.27 11.77
CA CYS A 108 -0.67 3.64 11.25
C CYS A 108 -1.55 3.80 10.00
N ALA A 109 -1.47 2.85 9.04
CA ALA A 109 -2.31 2.90 7.84
C ALA A 109 -3.81 2.80 8.17
N ILE A 110 -4.18 1.98 9.16
CA ILE A 110 -5.57 1.90 9.65
C ILE A 110 -5.99 3.23 10.27
N ASP A 111 -5.14 3.88 11.06
CA ASP A 111 -5.44 5.17 11.69
C ASP A 111 -5.61 6.29 10.65
N ASP A 112 -4.72 6.33 9.65
CA ASP A 112 -4.78 7.27 8.52
C ASP A 112 -6.08 7.07 7.73
N LEU A 113 -6.38 5.83 7.32
CA LEU A 113 -7.61 5.50 6.57
C LEU A 113 -8.88 5.77 7.38
N THR A 114 -8.86 5.53 8.69
CA THR A 114 -9.99 5.84 9.58
C THR A 114 -10.21 7.35 9.64
N SER A 115 -9.13 8.13 9.73
CA SER A 115 -9.19 9.59 9.71
C SER A 115 -9.73 10.12 8.38
N GLU A 116 -9.25 9.59 7.25
CA GLU A 116 -9.75 9.93 5.91
C GLU A 116 -11.23 9.59 5.74
N LEU A 117 -11.67 8.42 6.24
CA LEU A 117 -13.07 8.01 6.21
C LEU A 117 -13.96 8.99 6.98
N TYR A 118 -13.56 9.38 8.19
CA TYR A 118 -14.32 10.36 8.98
C TYR A 118 -14.39 11.73 8.29
N ALA A 119 -13.28 12.18 7.68
CA ALA A 119 -13.26 13.42 6.92
C ALA A 119 -14.23 13.38 5.73
N ALA A 120 -14.18 12.30 4.94
CA ALA A 120 -15.07 12.08 3.80
C ALA A 120 -16.55 11.99 4.21
N GLU A 121 -16.86 11.30 5.31
CA GLU A 121 -18.22 11.24 5.85
C GLU A 121 -18.75 12.62 6.27
N SER A 122 -17.90 13.44 6.90
CA SER A 122 -18.26 14.81 7.29
C SER A 122 -18.58 15.67 6.08
N GLU A 123 -17.71 15.64 5.07
CA GLU A 123 -17.88 16.39 3.83
C GLU A 123 -19.16 15.96 3.08
N ASN A 124 -19.44 14.66 3.06
CA ASN A 124 -20.65 14.12 2.43
C ASN A 124 -21.93 14.55 3.17
N ARG A 125 -21.89 14.65 4.52
CA ARG A 125 -23.02 15.21 5.30
C ARG A 125 -23.28 16.67 4.97
N GLU A 126 -22.23 17.47 4.81
CA GLU A 126 -22.33 18.88 4.44
C GLU A 126 -22.92 19.05 3.04
N ILE A 127 -22.41 18.31 2.05
CA ILE A 127 -22.95 18.30 0.68
C ILE A 127 -24.44 17.92 0.69
N LYS A 128 -24.83 16.91 1.47
CA LYS A 128 -26.22 16.47 1.57
C LYS A 128 -27.13 17.56 2.16
N LEU A 129 -26.65 18.31 3.15
CA LEU A 129 -27.37 19.44 3.74
C LEU A 129 -27.57 20.56 2.72
N GLU A 130 -26.52 20.95 2.00
CA GLU A 130 -26.60 22.01 0.98
C GLU A 130 -27.52 21.61 -0.18
N SER A 131 -27.46 20.35 -0.61
CA SER A 131 -28.37 19.81 -1.62
C SER A 131 -29.85 19.92 -1.20
N SER A 132 -30.16 19.61 0.07
CA SER A 132 -31.52 19.76 0.62
C SER A 132 -31.97 21.23 0.61
N LYS A 133 -31.10 22.15 1.05
CA LYS A 133 -31.41 23.60 1.04
C LYS A 133 -31.68 24.11 -0.37
N ILE A 134 -30.88 23.70 -1.36
CA ILE A 134 -31.07 24.09 -2.75
C ILE A 134 -32.40 23.56 -3.28
N LYS A 135 -32.75 22.30 -2.97
CA LYS A 135 -34.02 21.69 -3.37
C LYS A 135 -35.23 22.42 -2.78
N GLU A 136 -35.16 22.82 -1.51
CA GLU A 136 -36.22 23.62 -0.87
C GLU A 136 -36.38 24.99 -1.55
N LYS A 137 -35.27 25.70 -1.79
CA LYS A 137 -35.27 26.98 -2.50
C LYS A 137 -35.88 26.86 -3.90
N LEU A 138 -35.48 25.84 -4.68
CA LEU A 138 -36.01 25.59 -6.02
C LEU A 138 -37.52 25.32 -5.98
N THR A 139 -37.97 24.52 -5.01
CA THR A 139 -39.41 24.22 -4.82
C THR A 139 -40.20 25.49 -4.49
N ALA A 140 -39.65 26.36 -3.64
CA ALA A 140 -40.28 27.64 -3.29
C ALA A 140 -40.41 28.57 -4.51
N VAL A 141 -39.36 28.67 -5.35
CA VAL A 141 -39.38 29.46 -6.60
C VAL A 141 -40.43 28.93 -7.56
N LEU A 142 -40.47 27.61 -7.80
CA LEU A 142 -41.48 26.99 -8.69
C LEU A 142 -42.93 27.19 -8.21
N MET A 143 -43.15 27.19 -6.89
CA MET A 143 -44.47 27.47 -6.30
C MET A 143 -44.90 28.92 -6.49
N LEU A 144 -43.95 29.88 -6.48
CA LEU A 144 -44.22 31.28 -6.77
C LEU A 144 -44.54 31.51 -8.25
N GLU A 145 -43.80 30.87 -9.16
CA GLU A 145 -44.06 30.96 -10.61
C GLU A 145 -45.45 30.43 -10.99
N LYS A 146 -45.94 29.36 -10.34
CA LYS A 146 -47.29 28.82 -10.58
C LYS A 146 -48.44 29.69 -10.06
N LYS A 147 -48.14 30.70 -9.23
CA LYS A 147 -49.14 31.62 -8.64
C LYS A 147 -49.25 32.95 -9.40
N LEU A 148 -48.39 33.18 -10.39
CA LEU A 148 -48.46 34.27 -11.37
C LEU A 148 -49.28 33.83 -12.59
#